data_AF-A0A7K0JIV2-F1
#
_entry.id   AF-A0A7K0JIV2-F1
#
_cell.length_a   1.000
_cell.length_b   1.000
_cell.length_c   1.000
_cell.angle_alpha   90.00
_cell.angle_beta   90.00
_cell.angle_gamma   90.00
#
_symmetry.space_group_name_H-M   'P 1'
#
loop_
_entity.id
_entity.type
_entity.pdbx_description
1 polymer ?
#
loop_
_entity_poly.entity_id
_entity_poly.type
_entity_poly.pdbx_seq_one_letter_code
_entity_poly.pdbx_strand_id
1 'polypeptide(L)'
;MKSDEIYKDVLQVVASVTGISETGIIHSNKEECANARYLLVRYLAKIFSDTEIASLTNRTKQAVGSMRRNAKKQRVWIVENNWKEIVNKLENKYFICK
;
A
#
# COMPACT_ATOMS: atom_id res chain seq x y z
N MET A 1 4.34 -18.42 2.79
CA MET A 1 4.74 -17.56 1.67
C MET A 1 5.66 -16.47 2.21
N LYS A 2 6.72 -16.09 1.51
CA LYS A 2 7.71 -15.15 2.06
C LYS A 2 7.17 -13.72 2.04
N SER A 3 7.48 -12.92 3.06
CA SER A 3 6.98 -11.53 3.18
C SER A 3 7.33 -10.67 1.95
N ASP A 4 8.48 -10.92 1.33
CA ASP A 4 8.91 -10.24 0.10
C ASP A 4 8.02 -10.58 -1.11
N GLU A 5 7.48 -11.80 -1.19
CA GLU A 5 6.59 -12.22 -2.27
C GLU A 5 5.25 -11.50 -2.15
N ILE A 6 4.69 -11.43 -0.93
CA ILE A 6 3.47 -10.67 -0.64
C ILE A 6 3.70 -9.19 -0.98
N TYR A 7 4.82 -8.63 -0.52
CA TYR A 7 5.16 -7.24 -0.77
C TYR A 7 5.21 -6.92 -2.27
N LYS A 8 5.94 -7.71 -3.06
CA LYS A 8 6.06 -7.52 -4.50
C LYS A 8 4.72 -7.63 -5.21
N ASP A 9 3.90 -8.60 -4.84
CA ASP A 9 2.59 -8.81 -5.45
C ASP A 9 1.62 -7.65 -5.14
N VAL A 10 1.56 -7.21 -3.88
CA VAL A 10 0.76 -6.04 -3.49
C VAL A 10 1.26 -4.78 -4.20
N LEU A 11 2.58 -4.57 -4.25
CA LEU A 11 3.19 -3.44 -4.95
C LEU A 11 2.80 -3.42 -6.44
N GLN A 12 2.88 -4.57 -7.11
CA GLN A 12 2.50 -4.72 -8.52
C GLN A 12 1.02 -4.42 -8.75
N VAL A 13 0.12 -4.91 -7.87
CA VAL A 13 -1.31 -4.60 -7.96
C VAL A 13 -1.57 -3.11 -7.74
N VAL A 14 -0.95 -2.48 -6.74
CA VAL A 14 -1.07 -1.04 -6.51
C VAL A 14 -0.57 -0.24 -7.72
N ALA A 15 0.55 -0.63 -8.30
CA ALA A 15 1.09 0.01 -9.51
C ALA A 15 0.11 -0.10 -10.69
N SER A 16 -0.44 -1.29 -10.91
CA SER A 16 -1.43 -1.55 -11.97
C SER A 16 -2.71 -0.74 -11.79
N VAL A 17 -3.28 -0.69 -10.58
CA VAL A 17 -4.54 0.01 -10.30
C VAL A 17 -4.37 1.53 -10.36
N THR A 18 -3.24 2.04 -9.85
CA THR A 18 -3.02 3.49 -9.79
C THR A 18 -2.40 4.08 -11.05
N GLY A 19 -1.85 3.25 -11.94
CA GLY A 19 -1.05 3.68 -13.09
C GLY A 19 0.31 4.28 -12.71
N ILE A 20 0.72 4.21 -11.44
CA ILE A 20 2.00 4.73 -10.95
C ILE A 20 3.03 3.61 -10.97
N SER A 21 4.21 3.87 -11.53
CA SER A 21 5.30 2.90 -11.52
C SER A 21 5.73 2.54 -10.10
N GLU A 22 6.22 1.31 -9.91
CA GLU A 22 6.74 0.84 -8.62
C GLU A 22 7.82 1.78 -8.06
N THR A 23 8.75 2.23 -8.92
CA THR A 23 9.76 3.23 -8.57
C THR A 23 9.14 4.54 -8.10
N GLY A 24 8.06 5.01 -8.74
CA GLY A 24 7.30 6.18 -8.31
C GLY A 24 6.68 5.98 -6.93
N ILE A 25 6.02 4.83 -6.72
CA ILE A 25 5.44 4.45 -5.43
C ILE A 25 6.50 4.41 -4.32
N ILE A 26 7.72 3.95 -4.60
CA ILE A 26 8.75 3.83 -3.57
C ILE A 26 9.44 5.19 -3.31
N HIS A 27 9.84 5.90 -4.37
CA HIS A 27 10.81 7.00 -4.26
C HIS A 27 10.27 8.41 -4.53
N SER A 28 9.16 8.57 -5.25
CA SER A 28 8.65 9.91 -5.63
C SER A 28 7.80 10.58 -4.54
N ASN A 29 7.95 11.89 -4.39
CA ASN A 29 7.15 12.69 -3.45
C ASN A 29 5.95 13.39 -4.12
N LYS A 30 5.70 13.19 -5.42
CA LYS A 30 4.50 13.71 -6.07
C LYS A 30 3.24 13.17 -5.39
N GLU A 31 2.16 13.95 -5.39
CA GLU A 31 0.97 13.63 -4.61
C GLU A 31 0.34 12.29 -5.02
N GLU A 32 0.26 12.01 -6.32
CA GLU A 32 -0.22 10.75 -6.86
C GLU A 32 0.62 9.55 -6.43
N CYS A 33 1.94 9.72 -6.33
CA CYS A 33 2.86 8.70 -5.82
C CYS A 33 2.69 8.50 -4.31
N ALA A 34 2.48 9.58 -3.56
CA ALA A 34 2.19 9.51 -2.13
C ALA A 34 0.83 8.84 -1.84
N ASN A 35 -0.17 9.08 -2.70
CA ASN A 35 -1.47 8.40 -2.66
C ASN A 35 -1.34 6.90 -2.91
N ALA A 36 -0.59 6.51 -3.95
CA ALA A 36 -0.34 5.11 -4.25
C ALA A 36 0.44 4.41 -3.11
N ARG A 37 1.45 5.08 -2.54
CA ARG A 37 2.19 4.57 -1.38
C ARG A 37 1.32 4.42 -0.14
N TYR A 38 0.40 5.35 0.09
CA TYR A 38 -0.59 5.23 1.15
C TYR A 38 -1.43 3.96 1.01
N LEU A 39 -1.90 3.66 -0.21
CA LEU A 39 -2.67 2.45 -0.50
C LEU A 39 -1.87 1.17 -0.25
N LEU A 40 -0.60 1.15 -0.70
CA LEU A 40 0.33 0.05 -0.43
C LEU A 40 0.49 -0.21 1.07
N VAL A 41 0.81 0.83 1.86
CA VAL A 41 0.98 0.72 3.32
C VAL A 41 -0.33 0.31 3.99
N ARG A 42 -1.46 0.88 3.57
CA ARG A 42 -2.79 0.55 4.12
C ARG A 42 -3.13 -0.92 3.91
N TYR A 43 -2.82 -1.48 2.73
CA TYR A 43 -3.08 -2.88 2.44
C TYR A 43 -2.14 -3.80 3.24
N LEU A 44 -0.82 -3.53 3.20
CA LEU A 44 0.17 -4.33 3.92
C LEU A 44 -0.09 -4.35 5.43
N ALA A 45 -0.64 -3.26 6.01
CA ALA A 45 -1.01 -3.19 7.42
C ALA A 45 -2.16 -4.14 7.82
N LYS A 46 -2.84 -4.78 6.87
CA LYS A 46 -3.79 -5.88 7.15
C LYS A 46 -3.07 -7.22 7.41
N ILE A 47 -1.78 -7.32 7.08
CA ILE A 47 -1.00 -8.58 7.05
C ILE A 47 0.23 -8.49 7.97
N PHE A 48 0.89 -7.34 7.96
CA PHE A 48 2.18 -7.12 8.61
C PHE A 48 2.13 -5.99 9.64
N SER A 49 3.05 -6.05 10.60
CA SER A 49 3.29 -4.96 11.54
C SER A 49 3.97 -3.75 10.88
N ASP A 50 3.86 -2.57 11.49
CA ASP A 50 4.55 -1.35 11.00
C ASP A 50 6.08 -1.54 10.90
N THR A 51 6.67 -2.42 11.73
CA THR A 51 8.11 -2.74 11.69
C THR A 51 8.46 -3.58 10.45
N GLU A 52 7.67 -4.60 10.14
CA GLU A 52 7.88 -5.43 8.95
C GLU A 52 7.70 -4.62 7.67
N ILE A 53 6.66 -3.77 7.62
CA ILE A 53 6.42 -2.87 6.48
C ILE A 53 7.58 -1.88 6.31
N ALA A 54 8.11 -1.36 7.42
CA ALA A 54 9.28 -0.48 7.41
C ALA A 54 10.50 -1.17 6.76
N SER A 55 10.77 -2.43 7.14
CA SER A 55 11.82 -3.24 6.50
C SER A 55 11.56 -3.48 5.01
N LEU A 56 10.34 -3.87 4.63
CA LEU A 56 9.97 -4.16 3.25
C LEU A 56 10.02 -2.92 2.33
N THR A 57 9.69 -1.75 2.86
CA THR A 57 9.59 -0.50 2.08
C THR A 57 10.82 0.39 2.19
N ASN A 58 11.85 -0.05 2.94
CA ASN A 58 13.03 0.74 3.30
C ASN A 58 12.65 2.14 3.87
N ARG A 59 11.76 2.15 4.86
CA ARG A 59 11.26 3.36 5.53
C ARG A 59 11.33 3.21 7.03
N THR A 60 11.25 4.31 7.77
CA THR A 60 11.16 4.25 9.23
C THR A 60 9.77 3.79 9.66
N LYS A 61 9.70 3.08 10.80
CA LYS A 61 8.43 2.69 11.44
C LYS A 61 7.51 3.89 11.69
N GLN A 62 8.10 5.04 12.06
CA GLN A 62 7.37 6.28 12.28
C GLN A 62 6.71 6.79 10.99
N ALA A 63 7.43 6.75 9.85
CA ALA A 63 6.88 7.13 8.56
C ALA A 63 5.73 6.21 8.13
N VAL A 64 5.89 4.89 8.30
CA VAL A 64 4.83 3.90 8.05
C VAL A 64 3.60 4.19 8.91
N GLY A 65 3.78 4.37 10.21
CA GLY A 65 2.68 4.69 11.14
C GLY A 65 1.97 5.99 10.79
N SER A 66 2.72 7.02 10.38
CA SER A 66 2.14 8.30 9.92
C SER A 66 1.28 8.12 8.67
N MET A 67 1.77 7.36 7.68
CA MET A 67 1.00 7.03 6.48
C MET A 67 -0.27 6.27 6.82
N ARG A 68 -0.17 5.18 7.61
CA ARG A 68 -1.32 4.35 8.01
C ARG A 68 -2.43 5.15 8.70
N ARG A 69 -2.06 6.07 9.60
CA ARG A 69 -3.00 6.92 10.34
C ARG A 69 -3.56 8.11 9.55
N ASN A 70 -3.12 8.33 8.32
CA ASN A 70 -3.57 9.46 7.51
C ASN A 70 -4.98 9.24 6.93
N ALA A 71 -6.00 9.37 7.77
CA ALA A 71 -7.40 9.21 7.39
C ALA A 71 -7.87 10.24 6.35
N LYS A 72 -7.18 11.38 6.20
CA LYS A 72 -7.52 12.40 5.18
C LYS A 72 -7.39 11.82 3.77
N LYS A 73 -6.44 10.91 3.53
CA LYS A 73 -6.26 10.27 2.21
C LYS A 73 -7.44 9.38 1.81
N GLN A 74 -8.17 8.81 2.76
CA GLN A 74 -9.38 8.00 2.48
C GLN A 74 -10.54 8.84 1.94
N ARG A 75 -10.55 10.16 2.19
CA ARG A 75 -11.60 11.06 1.71
C ARG A 75 -11.40 11.50 0.26
N VAL A 76 -10.24 11.20 -0.33
CA VAL A 76 -9.97 11.52 -1.73
C VAL A 76 -10.63 10.46 -2.60
N TRP A 77 -11.56 10.86 -3.46
CA TRP A 77 -12.39 9.94 -4.25
C TRP A 77 -11.56 8.92 -5.05
N ILE A 78 -10.50 9.36 -5.75
CA ILE A 78 -9.66 8.45 -6.53
C ILE A 78 -8.92 7.43 -5.65
N VAL A 79 -8.52 7.82 -4.43
CA VAL A 79 -7.84 6.92 -3.48
C VAL A 79 -8.82 5.86 -2.98
N GLU A 80 -10.05 6.25 -2.68
CA GLU A 80 -11.07 5.32 -2.22
C GLU A 80 -11.54 4.36 -3.33
N ASN A 81 -11.63 4.84 -4.57
CA ASN A 81 -11.95 3.97 -5.71
C ASN A 81 -10.84 2.95 -5.95
N ASN A 82 -9.59 3.39 -5.98
CA ASN A 82 -8.42 2.51 -6.14
C ASN A 82 -8.31 1.50 -4.99
N TRP A 83 -8.65 1.91 -3.76
CA TRP A 83 -8.68 1.01 -2.60
C TRP A 83 -9.63 -0.18 -2.82
N LYS A 84 -10.86 0.08 -3.28
CA LYS A 84 -11.84 -0.98 -3.55
C LYS A 84 -11.34 -1.97 -4.59
N GLU A 85 -10.72 -1.47 -5.65
CA GLU A 85 -10.17 -2.33 -6.71
C GLU A 85 -8.97 -3.17 -6.22
N ILE A 86 -8.04 -2.56 -5.46
CA ILE A 86 -6.90 -3.27 -4.84
C ILE A 86 -7.40 -4.40 -3.94
N VAL A 87 -8.37 -4.11 -3.08
CA VAL A 87 -8.95 -5.10 -2.17
C VAL A 87 -9.59 -6.23 -2.97
N ASN A 88 -10.41 -5.93 -3.99
CA ASN A 88 -11.04 -6.95 -4.83
C ASN A 88 -10.02 -7.86 -5.53
N LYS A 89 -8.93 -7.29 -6.06
CA LYS A 89 -7.86 -8.05 -6.75
C LYS A 89 -7.08 -8.97 -5.82
N LEU A 90 -6.98 -8.64 -4.53
CA LEU A 90 -6.12 -9.35 -3.58
C LEU A 90 -6.88 -10.21 -2.55
N GLU A 91 -8.18 -9.97 -2.33
CA GLU A 91 -9.02 -10.72 -1.36
C GLU A 91 -9.06 -12.22 -1.62
N ASN A 92 -8.98 -12.64 -2.89
CA ASN A 92 -8.96 -14.05 -3.27
C ASN A 92 -7.59 -14.73 -3.06
N LYS A 93 -6.54 -13.93 -2.87
CA LYS A 93 -5.14 -14.42 -2.85
C LYS A 93 -4.56 -14.43 -1.44
N TYR A 94 -4.92 -13.43 -0.64
CA TYR A 94 -4.53 -13.33 0.76
C TYR A 94 -5.81 -13.37 1.57
N PHE A 95 -6.07 -14.50 2.24
CA PHE A 95 -7.18 -14.63 3.18
C PHE A 95 -6.99 -13.59 4.28
N ILE A 96 -7.72 -12.49 4.17
CA ILE A 96 -7.71 -11.43 5.19
C ILE A 96 -8.98 -11.58 5.98
N CYS A 97 -8.84 -11.88 7.28
CA CYS A 97 -9.96 -11.90 8.21
C CYS A 97 -10.69 -10.55 8.15
N LYS A 98 -12.02 -10.62 8.01
CA LYS A 98 -12.92 -9.46 8.13
C LYS A 98 -12.91 -8.91 9.55
#